data_AF-A0A956T1A6-F1
#
_entry.id   AF-A0A956T1A6-F1
#
_cell.length_a   1.000
_cell.length_b   1.000
_cell.length_c   1.000
_cell.angle_alpha   90.00
_cell.angle_beta   90.00
_cell.angle_gamma   90.00
#
_symmetry.space_group_name_H-M   'P 1'
#
loop_
_entity.id
_entity.type
_entity.pdbx_description
1 polymer ?
#
loop_
_entity_poly.entity_id
_entity_poly.type
_entity_poly.pdbx_seq_one_letter_code
_entity_poly.pdbx_strand_id
1 'polypeptide(L)'
;MKKRMMTLGLAVALTSPLALSQMALAQVTPAPVIQSEGQVARFSEDQMWDAFFTSGYNYWDAKILADFWGSSVSDAKTAIGNKMLQGGQTKALLRLVMTDARVKALPRANELIYYFDAGYDYDDAVKLSKFWGGDDVYQTKIRIEQNIIMGNMADIDYLLERGD
;
A
#
# COMPACT_ATOMS: atom_id res chain seq x y z
N MET A 1 36.13 59.48 35.02
CA MET A 1 36.44 58.69 36.24
C MET A 1 37.56 57.69 35.91
N LYS A 2 38.47 57.47 36.88
CA LYS A 2 39.74 56.70 36.92
C LYS A 2 39.72 55.39 36.09
N LYS A 3 40.63 55.08 35.16
CA LYS A 3 42.09 54.74 35.16
C LYS A 3 42.49 53.45 35.91
N ARG A 4 43.20 52.56 35.16
CA ARG A 4 44.23 51.56 35.56
C ARG A 4 43.72 50.23 36.16
N MET A 5 44.41 49.09 36.12
CA MET A 5 45.55 48.50 35.39
C MET A 5 45.57 47.02 35.79
N MET A 6 46.24 46.18 35.00
CA MET A 6 46.83 44.87 35.33
C MET A 6 47.07 44.57 36.82
N THR A 7 46.84 43.32 37.26
CA THR A 7 47.90 42.53 37.94
C THR A 7 47.59 41.02 37.98
N LEU A 8 48.65 40.27 37.67
CA LEU A 8 48.83 38.84 37.84
C LEU A 8 48.94 38.49 39.34
N GLY A 9 48.29 37.41 39.78
CA GLY A 9 48.36 36.93 41.16
C GLY A 9 48.51 35.41 41.20
N LEU A 10 49.76 34.96 41.17
CA LEU A 10 50.21 33.59 41.35
C LEU A 10 50.03 33.20 42.83
N ALA A 11 49.36 32.08 43.12
CA ALA A 11 49.42 31.43 44.42
C ALA A 11 49.88 29.99 44.23
N VAL A 12 51.12 29.72 44.63
CA VAL A 12 51.66 28.38 44.85
C VAL A 12 51.69 28.16 46.36
N ALA A 13 51.04 27.10 46.84
CA ALA A 13 51.36 26.47 48.11
C ALA A 13 51.17 24.96 47.97
N LEU A 14 52.28 24.24 48.13
CA LEU A 14 52.44 22.80 48.15
C LEU A 14 51.92 22.22 49.49
N THR A 15 51.17 21.11 49.45
CA THR A 15 51.30 19.96 50.38
C THR A 15 50.57 18.73 49.82
N SER A 16 51.30 17.69 49.44
CA SER A 16 50.83 16.32 49.18
C SER A 16 50.32 15.65 50.48
N PRO A 17 49.45 14.61 50.48
CA PRO A 17 49.74 13.30 49.86
C PRO A 17 48.56 12.60 49.14
N LEU A 18 48.93 11.81 48.12
CA LEU A 18 48.32 10.54 47.71
C LEU A 18 46.81 10.37 47.98
N ALA A 19 45.98 10.87 47.07
CA ALA A 19 44.63 10.34 46.88
C ALA A 19 44.67 9.31 45.76
N LEU A 20 44.28 8.08 46.10
CA LEU A 20 44.22 6.92 45.22
C LEU A 20 43.65 7.27 43.84
N SER A 21 44.34 6.83 42.78
CA SER A 21 43.77 6.72 41.44
C SER A 21 42.50 5.87 41.47
N GLN A 22 41.34 6.51 41.53
CA GLN A 22 40.12 5.94 40.99
C GLN A 22 40.20 6.12 39.48
N MET A 23 40.50 5.03 38.77
CA MET A 23 40.16 4.91 37.36
C MET A 23 38.66 5.11 37.24
N ALA A 24 38.24 6.32 36.88
CA ALA A 24 36.91 6.54 36.35
C ALA A 24 36.80 5.67 35.09
N LEU A 25 35.96 4.64 35.15
CA LEU A 25 35.50 3.94 33.97
C LEU A 25 34.82 4.99 33.08
N ALA A 26 35.56 5.47 32.08
CA ALA A 26 35.01 6.31 31.03
C ALA A 26 33.80 5.58 30.46
N GLN A 27 32.61 6.11 30.75
CA GLN A 27 31.38 5.64 30.15
C GLN A 27 31.58 5.75 28.65
N VAL A 28 31.60 4.62 27.94
CA VAL A 28 31.57 4.60 26.48
C VAL A 28 30.22 5.22 26.09
N THR A 29 30.22 6.52 25.83
CA THR A 29 29.10 7.17 25.18
C THR A 29 28.96 6.52 23.81
N PRO A 30 27.85 5.86 23.46
CA PRO A 30 27.67 5.38 22.10
C PRO A 30 27.75 6.59 21.17
N ALA A 31 28.64 6.52 20.19
CA ALA A 31 28.74 7.52 19.15
C ALA A 31 27.36 7.71 18.49
N PRO A 32 26.98 8.95 18.09
CA PRO A 32 25.78 9.15 17.31
C PRO A 32 25.88 8.28 16.05
N VAL A 33 24.91 7.39 15.87
CA VAL A 33 24.77 6.59 14.65
C VAL A 33 24.47 7.58 13.53
N ILE A 34 25.48 7.91 12.73
CA ILE A 34 25.31 8.58 11.44
C ILE A 34 24.56 7.58 10.56
N GLN A 35 23.24 7.75 10.41
CA GLN A 35 22.45 6.96 9.48
C GLN A 35 22.97 7.26 8.07
N SER A 36 23.58 6.24 7.45
CA SER A 36 24.02 6.31 6.07
C SER A 36 22.83 6.58 5.16
N GLU A 37 22.96 7.57 4.27
CA GLU A 37 22.05 7.85 3.16
C GLU A 37 21.76 6.53 2.39
N GLY A 38 20.52 6.05 2.41
CA GLY A 38 20.13 4.86 1.64
C GLY A 38 18.96 4.00 2.14
N GLN A 39 18.38 4.29 3.32
CA GLN A 39 17.23 3.51 3.81
C GLN A 39 15.93 4.31 3.59
N VAL A 40 15.32 4.16 2.41
CA VAL A 40 13.88 4.51 2.28
C VAL A 40 13.17 3.63 3.30
N ALA A 41 12.58 4.23 4.33
CA ALA A 41 11.81 3.49 5.32
C ALA A 41 10.75 2.66 4.59
N ARG A 42 10.84 1.33 4.72
CA ARG A 42 9.82 0.43 4.17
C ARG A 42 8.59 0.51 5.06
N PHE A 43 7.42 0.67 4.46
CA PHE A 43 6.15 0.57 5.17
C PHE A 43 5.99 -0.85 5.74
N SER A 44 5.39 -0.96 6.93
CA SER A 44 5.05 -2.27 7.50
C SER A 44 3.95 -2.95 6.68
N GLU A 45 3.83 -4.26 6.82
CA GLU A 45 2.75 -5.01 6.17
C GLU A 45 1.37 -4.49 6.58
N ASP A 46 1.15 -4.25 7.87
CA ASP A 46 -0.11 -3.67 8.37
C ASP A 46 -0.44 -2.32 7.72
N GLN A 47 0.56 -1.43 7.57
CA GLN A 47 0.36 -0.15 6.89
C GLN A 47 -0.06 -0.35 5.43
N MET A 48 0.55 -1.31 4.74
CA MET A 48 0.21 -1.61 3.34
C MET A 48 -1.20 -2.20 3.23
N TRP A 49 -1.61 -3.08 4.14
CA TRP A 49 -2.98 -3.59 4.18
C TRP A 49 -4.00 -2.49 4.48
N ASP A 50 -3.75 -1.65 5.48
CA ASP A 50 -4.62 -0.51 5.81
C ASP A 50 -4.76 0.45 4.62
N ALA A 51 -3.65 0.73 3.94
CA ALA A 51 -3.64 1.54 2.74
C ALA A 51 -4.43 0.91 1.60
N PHE A 52 -4.37 -0.42 1.41
CA PHE A 52 -5.20 -1.12 0.44
C PHE A 52 -6.69 -0.96 0.77
N PHE A 53 -7.10 -1.27 2.01
CA PHE A 53 -8.51 -1.21 2.42
C PHE A 53 -9.12 0.21 2.36
N THR A 54 -8.28 1.24 2.42
CA THR A 54 -8.71 2.66 2.31
C THR A 54 -8.47 3.27 0.93
N SER A 55 -7.93 2.51 -0.03
CA SER A 55 -7.48 3.03 -1.33
C SER A 55 -8.60 3.29 -2.34
N GLY A 56 -9.77 2.68 -2.15
CA GLY A 56 -10.84 2.60 -3.14
C GLY A 56 -10.69 1.44 -4.13
N TYR A 57 -9.56 0.73 -4.15
CA TYR A 57 -9.44 -0.55 -4.84
C TYR A 57 -10.10 -1.64 -4.00
N ASN A 58 -10.77 -2.58 -4.67
CA ASN A 58 -11.45 -3.69 -4.01
C ASN A 58 -10.74 -5.04 -4.25
N TYR A 59 -11.38 -6.12 -3.80
CA TYR A 59 -10.87 -7.48 -4.01
C TYR A 59 -10.68 -7.83 -5.49
N TRP A 60 -11.63 -7.45 -6.35
CA TRP A 60 -11.59 -7.76 -7.78
C TRP A 60 -10.48 -7.01 -8.50
N ASP A 61 -10.24 -5.74 -8.13
CA ASP A 61 -9.10 -5.02 -8.66
C ASP A 61 -7.78 -5.69 -8.30
N ALA A 62 -7.64 -6.11 -7.04
CA ALA A 62 -6.45 -6.84 -6.59
C ALA A 62 -6.30 -8.17 -7.33
N LYS A 63 -7.41 -8.88 -7.60
CA LYS A 63 -7.39 -10.15 -8.32
C LYS A 63 -6.98 -9.99 -9.79
N ILE A 64 -7.54 -9.00 -10.48
CA ILE A 64 -7.16 -8.66 -11.86
C ILE A 64 -5.68 -8.28 -11.94
N LEU A 65 -5.18 -7.51 -10.97
CA LEU A 65 -3.76 -7.17 -10.89
C LEU A 65 -2.88 -8.38 -10.53
N ALA A 66 -3.37 -9.29 -9.69
CA ALA A 66 -2.67 -10.52 -9.37
C ALA A 66 -2.46 -11.38 -10.62
N ASP A 67 -3.51 -11.56 -11.43
CA ASP A 67 -3.43 -12.28 -12.71
C ASP A 67 -2.51 -11.57 -13.71
N PHE A 68 -2.56 -10.23 -13.75
CA PHE A 68 -1.71 -9.43 -14.63
C PHE A 68 -0.22 -9.52 -14.26
N TRP A 69 0.10 -9.51 -12.97
CA TRP A 69 1.47 -9.61 -12.45
C TRP A 69 1.98 -11.05 -12.30
N GLY A 70 1.11 -12.06 -12.38
CA GLY A 70 1.46 -13.45 -12.10
C GLY A 70 1.80 -13.67 -10.61
N SER A 71 1.01 -13.08 -9.72
CA SER A 71 1.23 -13.10 -8.26
C SER A 71 -0.02 -13.59 -7.52
N SER A 72 0.06 -13.76 -6.19
CA SER A 72 -1.13 -14.05 -5.40
C SER A 72 -1.99 -12.79 -5.21
N VAL A 73 -3.29 -12.96 -4.95
CA VAL A 73 -4.18 -11.83 -4.61
C VAL A 73 -3.68 -11.10 -3.36
N SER A 74 -3.11 -11.83 -2.39
CA SER A 74 -2.53 -11.24 -1.18
C SER A 74 -1.36 -10.32 -1.53
N ASP A 75 -0.42 -10.78 -2.37
CA ASP A 75 0.72 -9.98 -2.80
C ASP A 75 0.27 -8.75 -3.59
N ALA A 76 -0.75 -8.89 -4.44
CA ALA A 76 -1.31 -7.78 -5.19
C ALA A 76 -1.92 -6.71 -4.28
N LYS A 77 -2.64 -7.09 -3.22
CA LYS A 77 -3.16 -6.16 -2.21
C LYS A 77 -2.05 -5.38 -1.51
N THR A 78 -1.01 -6.07 -1.04
CA THR A 78 0.15 -5.44 -0.41
C THR A 78 0.87 -4.50 -1.39
N ALA A 79 1.01 -4.90 -2.65
CA ALA A 79 1.62 -4.07 -3.68
C ALA A 79 0.81 -2.80 -3.99
N ILE A 80 -0.53 -2.90 -4.05
CA ILE A 80 -1.43 -1.75 -4.15
C ILE A 80 -1.23 -0.83 -2.96
N GLY A 81 -1.29 -1.36 -1.74
CA GLY A 81 -1.09 -0.62 -0.50
C GLY A 81 0.22 0.16 -0.45
N ASN A 82 1.33 -0.50 -0.76
CA ASN A 82 2.65 0.13 -0.85
C ASN A 82 2.65 1.30 -1.86
N LYS A 83 2.06 1.10 -3.04
CA LYS A 83 1.98 2.13 -4.09
C LYS A 83 1.11 3.31 -3.65
N MET A 84 0.06 3.05 -2.87
CA MET A 84 -0.81 4.07 -2.31
C MET A 84 -0.09 4.92 -1.26
N LEU A 85 0.69 4.30 -0.38
CA LEU A 85 1.49 5.00 0.64
C LEU A 85 2.63 5.83 0.04
N GLN A 86 3.27 5.34 -1.03
CA GLN A 86 4.26 6.12 -1.78
C GLN A 86 3.65 7.38 -2.43
N GLY A 87 2.37 7.33 -2.80
CA GLY A 87 1.64 8.47 -3.35
C GLY A 87 2.19 8.96 -4.69
N GLY A 88 1.94 10.23 -5.00
CA GLY A 88 2.50 10.94 -6.16
C GLY A 88 2.43 10.17 -7.48
N GLN A 89 3.58 10.07 -8.15
CA GLN A 89 3.73 9.38 -9.44
C GLN A 89 3.50 7.87 -9.32
N THR A 90 3.86 7.25 -8.20
CA THR A 90 3.62 5.80 -7.98
C THR A 90 2.12 5.50 -7.99
N LYS A 91 1.31 6.33 -7.31
CA LYS A 91 -0.15 6.20 -7.32
C LYS A 91 -0.73 6.45 -8.72
N ALA A 92 -0.16 7.37 -9.50
CA ALA A 92 -0.59 7.60 -10.88
C ALA A 92 -0.28 6.40 -11.80
N LEU A 93 0.93 5.83 -11.67
CA LEU A 93 1.34 4.65 -12.41
C LEU A 93 0.48 3.43 -12.06
N LEU A 94 0.08 3.26 -10.79
CA LEU A 94 -0.85 2.19 -10.40
C LEU A 94 -2.17 2.27 -11.18
N ARG A 95 -2.74 3.46 -11.39
CA ARG A 95 -3.97 3.62 -12.20
C ARG A 95 -3.76 3.23 -13.66
N LEU A 96 -2.60 3.56 -14.23
CA LEU A 96 -2.26 3.16 -15.60
C LEU A 96 -2.12 1.63 -15.69
N VAL A 97 -1.39 1.01 -14.77
CA VAL A 97 -1.22 -0.44 -14.72
C VAL A 97 -2.55 -1.17 -14.51
N MET A 98 -3.46 -0.61 -13.70
CA MET A 98 -4.81 -1.15 -13.59
C MET A 98 -5.54 -1.11 -14.93
N THR A 99 -5.41 -0.02 -15.69
CA THR A 99 -6.01 0.10 -17.02
C THR A 99 -5.47 -0.97 -17.97
N ASP A 100 -4.15 -1.16 -18.00
CA ASP A 100 -3.51 -2.19 -18.82
C ASP A 100 -3.96 -3.60 -18.42
N ALA A 101 -4.10 -3.86 -17.12
CA ALA A 101 -4.57 -5.14 -16.60
C ALA A 101 -6.00 -5.44 -17.07
N ARG A 102 -6.89 -4.45 -17.01
CA ARG A 102 -8.27 -4.58 -17.50
C ARG A 102 -8.31 -4.79 -19.01
N VAL A 103 -7.55 -4.02 -19.78
CA VAL A 103 -7.45 -4.17 -21.25
C VAL A 103 -6.95 -5.56 -21.62
N LYS A 104 -6.01 -6.13 -20.86
CA LYS A 104 -5.52 -7.50 -21.07
C LYS A 104 -6.55 -8.57 -20.71
N ALA A 105 -7.38 -8.33 -19.70
CA ALA A 105 -8.39 -9.28 -19.24
C ALA A 105 -9.64 -9.32 -20.15
N LEU A 106 -10.07 -8.16 -20.68
CA LEU A 106 -11.33 -8.03 -21.44
C LEU A 106 -11.49 -9.02 -22.62
N PRO A 107 -10.47 -9.29 -23.47
CA PRO A 107 -10.58 -10.25 -24.57
C PRO A 107 -10.88 -11.69 -24.12
N ARG A 108 -10.64 -12.00 -22.84
CA ARG A 108 -10.84 -13.32 -22.23
C ARG A 108 -12.16 -13.41 -21.45
N ALA A 109 -13.04 -12.41 -21.56
CA ALA A 109 -14.28 -12.38 -20.78
C ALA A 109 -15.23 -13.56 -21.06
N ASN A 110 -15.08 -14.26 -22.18
CA ASN A 110 -15.82 -15.49 -22.49
C ASN A 110 -15.36 -16.70 -21.67
N GLU A 111 -14.20 -16.61 -20.99
CA GLU A 111 -13.69 -17.65 -20.08
C GLU A 111 -14.37 -17.62 -18.70
N LEU A 112 -15.11 -16.55 -18.37
CA LEU A 112 -15.89 -16.40 -17.13
C LEU A 112 -15.06 -16.63 -15.85
N ILE A 113 -13.81 -16.16 -15.84
CA ILE A 113 -12.84 -16.38 -14.77
C ILE A 113 -13.34 -15.75 -13.47
N TYR A 114 -13.82 -14.51 -13.53
CA TYR A 114 -14.24 -13.76 -12.34
C TYR A 114 -15.70 -13.99 -11.97
N TYR A 115 -16.56 -14.25 -12.95
CA TYR A 115 -17.99 -14.49 -12.78
C TYR A 115 -18.26 -15.64 -11.79
N PHE A 116 -17.62 -16.79 -11.98
CA PHE A 116 -17.81 -17.93 -11.09
C PHE A 116 -17.23 -17.69 -9.70
N ASP A 117 -16.07 -17.04 -9.64
CA ASP A 117 -15.43 -16.71 -8.37
C ASP A 117 -16.21 -15.67 -7.56
N ALA A 118 -17.00 -14.83 -8.24
CA ALA A 118 -17.85 -13.82 -7.61
C ALA A 118 -19.14 -14.41 -7.03
N GLY A 119 -19.41 -15.70 -7.29
CA GLY A 119 -20.59 -16.39 -6.77
C GLY A 119 -21.87 -16.10 -7.55
N TYR A 120 -21.78 -15.40 -8.70
CA TYR A 120 -22.93 -15.22 -9.59
C TYR A 120 -23.33 -16.56 -10.20
N ASP A 121 -24.63 -16.78 -10.34
CA ASP A 121 -25.17 -18.01 -10.89
C ASP A 121 -26.06 -17.80 -12.13
N TYR A 122 -26.68 -18.89 -12.58
CA TYR A 122 -27.56 -18.87 -13.74
C TYR A 122 -28.79 -17.97 -13.51
N ASP A 123 -29.35 -17.97 -12.31
CA ASP A 123 -30.57 -17.21 -11.99
C ASP A 123 -30.25 -15.72 -11.96
N ASP A 124 -29.08 -15.32 -11.44
CA ASP A 124 -28.59 -13.94 -11.54
C ASP A 124 -28.50 -13.48 -13.00
N ALA A 125 -27.92 -14.32 -13.87
CA ALA A 125 -27.80 -14.01 -15.28
C ALA A 125 -29.18 -13.94 -15.96
N VAL A 126 -30.15 -14.77 -15.59
CA VAL A 126 -31.53 -14.67 -16.10
C VAL A 126 -32.20 -13.38 -15.65
N LYS A 127 -32.00 -12.96 -14.39
CA LYS A 127 -32.54 -11.69 -13.88
C LYS A 127 -31.94 -10.50 -14.62
N LEU A 128 -30.61 -10.46 -14.75
CA LEU A 128 -29.90 -9.37 -15.43
C LEU A 128 -30.18 -9.29 -16.93
N SER A 129 -30.38 -10.44 -17.60
CA SER A 129 -30.78 -10.48 -19.00
C SER A 129 -32.05 -9.65 -19.25
N LYS A 130 -33.06 -9.74 -18.36
CA LYS A 130 -34.30 -8.97 -18.46
C LYS A 130 -34.05 -7.46 -18.37
N PHE A 131 -33.19 -7.03 -17.45
CA PHE A 131 -32.82 -5.62 -17.30
C PHE A 131 -32.07 -5.06 -18.51
N TRP A 132 -31.30 -5.91 -19.17
CA TRP A 132 -30.44 -5.51 -20.27
C TRP A 132 -31.08 -5.65 -21.66
N GLY A 133 -32.37 -5.98 -21.72
CA GLY A 133 -33.13 -6.01 -22.97
C GLY A 133 -33.33 -7.41 -23.56
N GLY A 134 -33.15 -8.46 -22.76
CA GLY A 134 -33.38 -9.85 -23.16
C GLY A 134 -32.20 -10.49 -23.88
N ASP A 135 -30.96 -10.13 -23.50
CA ASP A 135 -29.76 -10.78 -24.01
C ASP A 135 -29.80 -12.30 -23.74
N ASP A 136 -29.19 -13.09 -24.62
CA ASP A 136 -28.95 -14.51 -24.34
C ASP A 136 -28.24 -14.69 -22.98
N VAL A 137 -28.58 -15.73 -22.22
CA VAL A 137 -28.08 -15.90 -20.85
C VAL A 137 -26.55 -16.06 -20.84
N TYR A 138 -25.97 -16.72 -21.85
CA TYR A 138 -24.51 -16.83 -21.92
C TYR A 138 -23.86 -15.48 -22.23
N GLN A 139 -24.43 -14.68 -23.14
CA GLN A 139 -23.97 -13.29 -23.37
C GLN A 139 -24.09 -12.43 -22.11
N THR A 140 -25.14 -12.63 -21.31
CA THR A 140 -25.33 -11.94 -20.05
C THR A 140 -24.22 -12.27 -19.04
N LYS A 141 -23.80 -13.54 -18.95
CA LYS A 141 -22.65 -13.94 -18.11
C LYS A 141 -21.36 -13.24 -18.54
N ILE A 142 -21.10 -13.16 -19.84
CA ILE A 142 -19.95 -12.43 -20.39
C ILE A 142 -20.03 -10.94 -20.02
N ARG A 143 -21.22 -10.34 -20.08
CA ARG A 143 -21.41 -8.94 -19.69
C ARG A 143 -21.20 -8.72 -18.19
N ILE A 144 -21.58 -9.66 -17.34
CA ILE A 144 -21.25 -9.62 -15.90
C ILE A 144 -19.74 -9.69 -15.70
N GLU A 145 -19.05 -10.65 -16.34
CA GLU A 145 -17.59 -10.77 -16.33
C GLU A 145 -16.91 -9.46 -16.72
N GLN A 146 -17.35 -8.84 -17.82
CA GLN A 146 -16.84 -7.56 -18.29
C GLN A 146 -17.02 -6.45 -17.24
N ASN A 147 -18.17 -6.40 -16.55
CA ASN A 147 -18.40 -5.41 -15.50
C ASN A 147 -17.50 -5.65 -14.30
N ILE A 148 -17.25 -6.89 -13.90
CA ILE A 148 -16.26 -7.20 -12.84
C ILE A 148 -14.88 -6.71 -13.26
N ILE A 149 -14.44 -7.03 -14.49
CA ILE A 149 -13.15 -6.57 -15.05
C ILE A 149 -13.05 -5.05 -15.03
N MET A 150 -14.11 -4.34 -15.41
CA MET A 150 -14.13 -2.87 -15.47
C MET A 150 -14.21 -2.20 -14.08
N GLY A 151 -14.49 -2.95 -13.02
CA GLY A 151 -14.67 -2.43 -11.67
C GLY A 151 -16.10 -1.97 -11.36
N ASN A 152 -17.07 -2.39 -12.16
CA ASN A 152 -18.49 -2.00 -12.06
C ASN A 152 -19.35 -3.04 -11.33
N MET A 153 -18.75 -3.86 -10.45
CA MET A 153 -19.49 -4.92 -9.75
C MET A 153 -20.65 -4.37 -8.91
N ALA A 154 -20.46 -3.22 -8.25
CA ALA A 154 -21.51 -2.60 -7.45
C ALA A 154 -22.77 -2.26 -8.27
N ASP A 155 -22.61 -1.95 -9.56
CA ASP A 155 -23.75 -1.71 -10.46
C ASP A 155 -24.51 -3.01 -10.75
N ILE A 156 -23.81 -4.15 -10.83
CA ILE A 156 -24.43 -5.47 -11.02
C ILE A 156 -25.24 -5.85 -9.78
N ASP A 157 -24.63 -5.73 -8.60
CA ASP A 157 -25.29 -6.05 -7.32
C ASP A 157 -26.55 -5.19 -7.13
N TYR A 158 -26.43 -3.89 -7.41
CA TYR A 158 -27.55 -2.95 -7.37
C TYR A 158 -28.71 -3.34 -8.29
N LEU A 159 -28.42 -3.87 -9.49
CA LEU A 159 -29.44 -4.31 -10.43
C LEU A 159 -30.13 -5.60 -9.97
N LEU A 160 -29.37 -6.54 -9.39
CA LEU A 160 -29.93 -7.78 -8.84
C LEU A 160 -30.86 -7.52 -7.66
N GLU A 161 -30.52 -6.58 -6.77
CA GLU A 161 -31.36 -6.18 -5.64
C GLU A 161 -32.70 -5.54 -6.04
N ARG A 162 -32.78 -4.98 -7.25
CA ARG A 162 -34.03 -4.36 -7.77
C ARG A 162 -34.84 -5.28 -8.68
N GLY A 163 -34.34 -6.49 -8.95
CA GLY A 163 -34.90 -7.44 -9.91
C GLY A 163 -36.05 -8.31 -9.43
N ASP A 164 -36.57 -8.05 -8.24
CA ASP A 164 -37.65 -8.83 -7.61
C ASP A 164 -39.04 -8.21 -7.88
#